data_AF-A0A9W9YCP7-F1
#
_entry.id   AF-A0A9W9YCP7-F1
#
_cell.length_a   1.000
_cell.length_b   1.000
_cell.length_c   1.000
_cell.angle_alpha   90.00
_cell.angle_beta   90.00
_cell.angle_gamma   90.00
#
_symmetry.space_group_name_H-M   'P 1'
#
loop_
_entity.id
_entity.type
_entity.pdbx_description
1 polymer ?
#
loop_
_entity_poly.entity_id
_entity_poly.type
_entity_poly.pdbx_seq_one_letter_code
_entity_poly.pdbx_strand_id
1 'polypeptide(L)'
;MVTGLFNHNERVVLTGSWKHGFFSFTAVGAYNVGSINLKFDEDLKTNCPGSYSAGSFHEFGYVNDEPKGVPLVRGEKMGAFNLGSTIVLIFEAPKDFEFNIQAGQKLNYGEPVGSSRDDTE
;
A
#
# COMPACT_ATOMS: atom_id res chain seq x y z
N MET A 1 -1.22 14.80 18.52
CA MET A 1 -0.71 13.89 17.47
C MET A 1 0.40 13.07 18.10
N VAL A 2 0.35 11.73 18.04
CA VAL A 2 1.39 10.88 18.63
C VAL A 2 2.58 10.85 17.68
N THR A 3 3.75 11.30 18.14
CA THR A 3 4.99 11.28 17.35
C THR A 3 5.34 9.84 16.97
N GLY A 4 5.55 9.57 15.68
CA GLY A 4 5.95 8.24 15.22
C GLY A 4 4.84 7.18 15.24
N LEU A 5 3.56 7.56 15.29
CA LEU A 5 2.44 6.61 15.31
C LEU A 5 2.54 5.53 14.20
N PHE A 6 2.89 5.93 12.99
CA PHE A 6 3.05 5.00 11.86
C PHE A 6 4.28 4.09 11.98
N ASN A 7 5.25 4.45 12.81
CA ASN A 7 6.46 3.66 13.06
C ASN A 7 6.19 2.55 14.09
N HIS A 8 5.21 2.75 14.97
CA HIS A 8 4.84 1.80 16.02
C HIS A 8 3.78 0.79 15.60
N ASN A 9 2.89 1.18 14.68
CA ASN A 9 1.87 0.28 14.20
C ASN A 9 2.43 -0.79 13.26
N GLU A 10 1.84 -1.98 13.35
CA GLU A 10 2.03 -3.05 12.36
C GLU A 10 1.67 -2.54 10.97
N ARG A 11 2.51 -2.91 9.99
CA ARG A 11 2.37 -2.46 8.61
C ARG A 11 2.90 -3.49 7.64
N VAL A 12 2.29 -3.53 6.48
CA VAL A 12 2.72 -4.33 5.33
C VAL A 12 3.18 -3.35 4.26
N VAL A 13 4.42 -3.51 3.81
CA VAL A 13 5.03 -2.67 2.79
C VAL A 13 5.19 -3.51 1.53
N LEU A 14 4.51 -3.09 0.45
CA LEU A 14 4.63 -3.69 -0.86
C LEU A 14 5.47 -2.75 -1.73
N THR A 15 6.57 -3.26 -2.28
CA THR A 15 7.45 -2.53 -3.17
C THR A 15 7.53 -3.21 -4.52
N GLY A 16 7.66 -2.40 -5.57
CA GLY A 16 7.80 -2.90 -6.93
C GLY A 16 7.98 -1.77 -7.92
N SER A 17 7.66 -2.06 -9.16
CA SER A 17 7.69 -1.11 -10.27
C SER A 17 6.32 -0.92 -10.90
N TRP A 18 6.07 0.27 -11.40
CA TRP A 18 4.93 0.60 -12.25
C TRP A 18 5.41 1.28 -13.53
N LYS A 19 4.49 1.73 -14.41
CA LYS A 19 4.85 2.28 -15.73
C LYS A 19 5.88 3.41 -15.70
N HIS A 20 5.92 4.19 -14.62
CA HIS A 20 6.80 5.36 -14.48
C HIS A 20 7.96 5.15 -13.50
N GLY A 21 8.22 3.89 -13.08
CA GLY A 21 9.38 3.55 -12.25
C GLY A 21 9.00 2.92 -10.91
N PHE A 22 9.56 3.39 -9.81
CA PHE A 22 9.34 2.85 -8.47
C PHE A 22 7.91 3.08 -7.95
N PHE A 23 7.36 2.09 -7.26
CA PHE A 23 6.08 2.16 -6.57
C PHE A 23 6.16 1.46 -5.21
N SER A 24 5.61 2.09 -4.18
CA SER A 24 5.44 1.53 -2.84
C SER A 24 4.05 1.82 -2.30
N PHE A 25 3.40 0.75 -1.84
CA PHE A 25 2.13 0.77 -1.16
C PHE A 25 2.33 0.25 0.26
N THR A 26 2.11 1.11 1.24
CA THR A 26 2.21 0.73 2.65
C THR A 26 0.85 0.78 3.31
N ALA A 27 0.43 -0.40 3.77
CA ALA A 27 -0.76 -0.64 4.55
C ALA A 27 -0.41 -0.55 6.04
N VAL A 28 -0.94 0.44 6.77
CA VAL A 28 -0.70 0.58 8.21
C VAL A 28 -1.97 0.23 8.98
N GLY A 29 -1.88 -0.78 9.83
CA GLY A 29 -2.98 -1.20 10.70
C GLY A 29 -3.25 -0.21 11.83
N ALA A 30 -4.51 -0.12 12.27
CA ALA A 30 -4.83 0.47 13.57
C ALA A 30 -4.69 -0.56 14.69
N TYR A 31 -4.58 -0.05 15.92
CA TYR A 31 -4.44 -0.85 17.13
C TYR A 31 -5.59 -1.87 17.27
N ASN A 32 -5.26 -3.16 17.35
CA ASN A 32 -6.14 -4.31 17.59
C ASN A 32 -7.22 -4.65 16.55
N VAL A 33 -7.44 -3.82 15.52
CA VAL A 33 -8.48 -4.06 14.48
C VAL A 33 -7.94 -3.98 13.04
N GLY A 34 -6.63 -3.88 12.90
CA GLY A 34 -5.95 -3.53 11.65
C GLY A 34 -5.51 -4.71 10.78
N SER A 35 -6.18 -5.86 10.79
CA SER A 35 -5.77 -6.98 9.92
C SER A 35 -5.74 -6.55 8.45
N ILE A 36 -4.59 -6.78 7.83
CA ILE A 36 -4.24 -6.52 6.44
C ILE A 36 -4.26 -7.86 5.71
N ASN A 37 -5.09 -7.96 4.66
CA ASN A 37 -5.17 -9.14 3.82
C ASN A 37 -4.82 -8.77 2.38
N LEU A 38 -3.87 -9.50 1.79
CA LEU A 38 -3.52 -9.37 0.38
C LEU A 38 -4.20 -10.48 -0.41
N LYS A 39 -4.72 -10.16 -1.59
CA LYS A 39 -5.41 -11.14 -2.43
C LYS A 39 -4.46 -12.24 -2.94
N PHE A 40 -3.20 -11.88 -3.16
CA PHE A 40 -2.18 -12.75 -3.77
C PHE A 40 -1.26 -13.42 -2.75
N ASP A 41 -1.42 -13.12 -1.46
CA ASP A 41 -0.61 -13.70 -0.39
C ASP A 41 -1.53 -14.10 0.76
N GLU A 42 -2.00 -15.36 0.71
CA GLU A 42 -2.87 -15.93 1.74
C GLU A 42 -2.10 -16.30 3.01
N ASP A 43 -0.78 -16.45 2.91
CA ASP A 43 0.11 -16.82 4.02
C ASP A 43 0.43 -15.63 4.92
N LEU A 44 0.36 -14.41 4.38
CA LEU A 44 0.46 -13.19 5.16
C LEU A 44 -0.63 -13.11 6.22
N LYS A 45 -0.23 -13.21 7.50
CA LYS A 45 -1.10 -12.98 8.66
C LYS A 45 -0.63 -11.75 9.40
N THR A 46 -1.57 -10.86 9.73
CA THR A 46 -1.32 -9.64 10.50
C THR A 46 -2.29 -9.57 11.67
N ASN A 47 -1.98 -8.74 12.67
CA ASN A 47 -2.71 -8.61 13.92
C ASN A 47 -2.75 -9.94 14.70
N CYS A 48 -1.64 -10.69 14.69
CA CYS A 48 -1.47 -11.94 15.41
C CYS A 48 -0.58 -11.72 16.65
N PRO A 49 -1.15 -11.71 17.87
CA PRO A 49 -0.38 -11.50 19.10
C PRO A 49 0.74 -12.54 19.24
N GLY A 50 1.97 -12.07 19.46
CA GLY A 50 3.14 -12.93 19.63
C GLY A 50 3.78 -13.45 18.33
N SER A 51 3.20 -13.19 17.16
CA SER A 51 3.79 -13.58 15.87
C SER A 51 4.97 -12.70 15.46
N TYR A 52 4.99 -11.43 15.91
CA TYR A 52 6.00 -10.45 15.54
C TYR A 52 6.58 -9.76 16.77
N SER A 53 7.89 -9.56 16.80
CA SER A 53 8.57 -8.80 17.87
C SER A 53 8.62 -7.31 17.52
N ALA A 54 8.43 -6.44 18.51
CA ALA A 54 8.54 -5.00 18.29
C ALA A 54 9.93 -4.65 17.72
N GLY A 55 9.96 -3.93 16.59
CA GLY A 55 11.20 -3.57 15.89
C GLY A 55 11.75 -4.65 14.95
N SER A 56 11.12 -5.82 14.87
CA SER A 56 11.42 -6.81 13.83
C SER A 56 10.68 -6.51 12.53
N PHE A 57 11.21 -7.00 11.41
CA PHE A 57 10.54 -7.03 10.12
C PHE A 57 10.71 -8.42 9.50
N HIS A 58 9.74 -8.82 8.69
CA HIS A 58 9.82 -10.00 7.86
C HIS A 58 9.78 -9.53 6.41
N GLU A 59 10.76 -9.95 5.64
CA GLU A 59 10.86 -9.64 4.21
C GLU A 59 10.61 -10.91 3.41
N PHE A 60 9.77 -10.78 2.39
CA PHE A 60 9.47 -11.83 1.44
C PHE A 60 9.51 -11.26 0.03
N GLY A 61 10.19 -11.96 -0.88
CA GLY A 61 10.33 -11.54 -2.27
C GLY A 61 9.59 -12.48 -3.21
N TYR A 62 8.66 -11.95 -4.00
CA TYR A 62 7.95 -12.68 -5.06
C TYR A 62 8.82 -12.84 -6.33
N VAL A 63 10.10 -13.21 -6.18
CA VAL A 63 11.12 -13.16 -7.24
C VAL A 63 11.15 -14.43 -8.09
N ASN A 64 10.57 -15.53 -7.59
CA ASN A 64 10.71 -16.86 -8.18
C ASN A 64 9.60 -17.24 -9.18
N ASP A 65 8.56 -16.41 -9.33
CA ASP A 65 7.50 -16.63 -10.31
C ASP A 65 7.78 -15.82 -11.59
N GLU A 66 7.49 -16.40 -12.76
CA GLU A 66 7.47 -15.68 -14.04
C GLU A 66 6.00 -15.30 -14.35
N PRO A 67 5.66 -14.01 -14.51
CA PRO A 67 6.54 -12.84 -14.50
C PRO A 67 7.05 -12.49 -13.10
N LYS A 68 8.27 -11.94 -13.00
CA LYS A 68 8.88 -11.54 -11.72
C LYS A 68 7.97 -10.59 -10.95
N GLY A 69 7.61 -10.99 -9.73
CA GLY A 69 6.69 -10.25 -8.87
C GLY A 69 5.23 -10.66 -9.07
N VAL A 70 4.33 -9.93 -8.42
CA VAL A 70 2.88 -10.12 -8.61
C VAL A 70 2.38 -9.04 -9.56
N PRO A 71 2.06 -9.37 -10.82
CA PRO A 71 1.55 -8.38 -11.76
C PRO A 71 0.15 -7.93 -11.33
N LEU A 72 -0.07 -6.62 -11.25
CA LEU A 72 -1.37 -6.03 -10.94
C LEU A 72 -1.72 -4.98 -12.00
N VAL A 73 -2.98 -4.97 -12.43
CA VAL A 73 -3.49 -3.97 -13.37
C VAL A 73 -4.26 -2.87 -12.65
N ARG A 74 -4.38 -1.70 -13.29
CA ARG A 74 -5.16 -0.57 -12.76
C ARG A 74 -6.58 -1.02 -12.42
N GLY A 75 -7.01 -0.73 -11.19
CA GLY A 75 -8.35 -1.10 -10.70
C GLY A 75 -8.47 -2.53 -10.17
N GLU A 76 -7.43 -3.36 -10.31
CA GLU A 76 -7.43 -4.68 -9.69
C GLU A 76 -7.37 -4.58 -8.16
N LYS A 77 -8.17 -5.42 -7.50
CA LYS A 77 -8.15 -5.54 -6.05
C LYS A 77 -6.85 -6.19 -5.57
N MET A 78 -6.00 -5.38 -4.94
CA MET A 78 -4.75 -5.82 -4.30
C MET A 78 -4.98 -6.50 -2.94
N GLY A 79 -5.92 -5.98 -2.15
CA GLY A 79 -6.13 -6.42 -0.77
C GLY A 79 -7.29 -5.68 -0.11
N ALA A 80 -7.43 -5.86 1.20
CA ALA A 80 -8.44 -5.19 2.01
C ALA A 80 -7.98 -5.03 3.47
N PHE A 81 -8.59 -4.06 4.15
CA PHE A 81 -8.50 -3.88 5.60
C PHE A 81 -9.84 -4.19 6.24
N ASN A 82 -9.78 -4.70 7.47
CA ASN A 82 -10.99 -4.97 8.24
C ASN A 82 -11.52 -3.73 8.98
N LEU A 83 -10.68 -2.85 9.56
CA LEU A 83 -11.14 -1.57 10.14
C LEU A 83 -10.00 -0.54 10.38
N GLY A 84 -10.24 0.73 10.02
CA GLY A 84 -9.46 1.89 10.47
C GLY A 84 -8.00 1.92 10.01
N SER A 85 -7.72 1.92 8.72
CA SER A 85 -6.36 1.85 8.18
C SER A 85 -5.85 3.18 7.64
N THR A 86 -4.53 3.33 7.63
CA THR A 86 -3.84 4.39 6.88
C THR A 86 -3.12 3.76 5.69
N ILE A 87 -3.27 4.35 4.52
CA ILE A 87 -2.46 4.03 3.35
C ILE A 87 -1.41 5.12 3.16
N VAL A 88 -0.17 4.69 2.96
CA VAL A 88 0.92 5.56 2.49
C VAL A 88 1.31 5.10 1.09
N LEU A 89 1.23 6.02 0.12
CA LEU A 89 1.65 5.79 -1.26
C LEU A 89 2.92 6.59 -1.54
N ILE A 90 3.92 5.92 -2.12
CA ILE A 90 5.14 6.57 -2.61
C ILE A 90 5.38 6.03 -4.02
N PHE A 91 5.45 6.91 -5.01
CA PHE A 91 5.61 6.50 -6.40
C PHE A 91 6.38 7.55 -7.20
N GLU A 92 7.14 7.09 -8.18
CA GLU A 92 7.75 7.97 -9.19
C GLU A 92 6.70 8.39 -10.20
N ALA A 93 6.42 9.69 -10.31
CA ALA A 93 5.41 10.24 -11.20
C ALA A 93 6.04 10.86 -12.45
N PRO A 94 5.32 10.93 -13.59
CA PRO A 94 5.78 11.68 -14.74
C PRO A 94 5.85 13.18 -14.40
N LYS A 95 6.63 13.94 -15.16
CA LYS A 95 6.96 15.35 -14.84
C LYS A 95 5.74 16.28 -14.84
N ASP A 96 4.69 15.90 -15.55
CA ASP A 96 3.44 16.64 -15.71
C ASP A 96 2.32 16.11 -14.81
N PHE A 97 2.62 15.22 -13.86
CA PHE A 97 1.64 14.73 -12.90
C PHE A 97 1.21 15.85 -11.93
N GLU A 98 -0.09 16.04 -11.82
CA GLU A 98 -0.69 16.98 -10.87
C GLU A 98 -1.64 16.25 -9.92
N PHE A 99 -1.56 16.58 -8.63
CA PHE A 99 -2.56 16.14 -7.65
C PHE A 99 -3.83 16.96 -7.82
N ASN A 100 -4.96 16.26 -7.95
CA ASN A 100 -6.29 16.87 -8.08
C ASN A 100 -7.04 16.90 -6.73
N ILE A 101 -6.29 16.78 -5.63
CA ILE A 101 -6.81 16.65 -4.28
C ILE A 101 -6.09 17.60 -3.33
N GLN A 102 -6.75 17.94 -2.22
CA GLN A 102 -6.17 18.76 -1.15
C GLN A 102 -6.00 17.97 0.14
N ALA A 103 -5.07 18.40 0.98
CA ALA A 103 -4.87 17.80 2.30
C ALA A 103 -6.17 17.88 3.13
N GLY A 104 -6.60 16.73 3.67
CA GLY A 104 -7.84 16.62 4.45
C GLY A 104 -9.12 16.44 3.61
N GLN A 105 -9.03 16.44 2.28
CA GLN A 105 -10.16 16.14 1.40
C GLN A 105 -10.67 14.71 1.64
N LYS A 106 -11.99 14.57 1.75
CA LYS A 106 -12.66 13.25 1.69
C LYS A 106 -12.74 12.82 0.23
N LEU A 107 -12.36 11.59 -0.05
CA LEU A 107 -12.38 11.01 -1.40
C LEU A 107 -13.47 9.95 -1.49
N ASN A 108 -14.09 9.86 -2.66
CA ASN A 108 -15.01 8.77 -3.01
C ASN A 108 -14.24 7.58 -3.61
N TYR A 109 -14.85 6.40 -3.54
CA TYR A 109 -14.29 5.23 -4.21
C TYR A 109 -14.22 5.45 -5.72
N GLY A 110 -13.03 5.24 -6.30
CA GLY A 110 -12.77 5.47 -7.72
C GLY A 110 -12.46 6.93 -8.09
N GLU A 111 -12.51 7.86 -7.12
CA GLU A 111 -12.11 9.25 -7.36
C GLU A 111 -10.59 9.32 -7.61
N PRO A 112 -10.15 9.92 -8.73
CA PRO A 112 -8.73 10.04 -9.04
C PRO A 112 -8.06 11.02 -8.09
N VAL A 113 -6.90 10.64 -7.56
CA VAL A 113 -6.08 11.50 -6.69
C VAL A 113 -5.21 12.49 -7.47
N GLY A 114 -5.00 12.23 -8.75
CA GLY A 114 -4.20 13.04 -9.65
C GLY A 114 -4.23 12.48 -11.07
N SER A 115 -3.59 13.18 -11.98
CA SER A 115 -3.56 12.85 -13.40
C SER A 115 -2.31 13.40 -14.09
N SER A 116 -1.87 12.72 -15.14
CA SER A 116 -0.90 13.20 -16.12
C SER A 116 -1.49 13.12 -17.54
N ARG A 117 -0.88 13.77 -18.53
CA ARG A 117 -1.36 13.73 -19.93
C ARG A 117 -1.35 12.30 -20.49
N ASP A 118 -0.38 11.49 -20.07
CA ASP A 118 -0.26 10.06 -20.42
C ASP A 118 -1.38 9.18 -19.84
N ASP A 119 -2.23 9.68 -18.94
CA ASP A 119 -3.35 8.93 -18.35
C ASP A 119 -4.68 9.16 -19.09
N THR A 120 -4.69 10.07 -20.07
CA THR A 120 -5.89 10.46 -20.85
C THR A 120 -5.98 9.83 -22.24
N GLU A 121 -4.99 9.02 -22.63
CA GLU A 121 -5.03 8.13 -23.80
C GLU A 121 -5.43 6.71 -23.39
#